data_AF-A0A1U7M5L2-F1
#
_entry.id   AF-A0A1U7M5L2-F1
#
_cell.length_a   1.000
_cell.length_b   1.000
_cell.length_c   1.000
_cell.angle_alpha   90.00
_cell.angle_beta   90.00
_cell.angle_gamma   90.00
#
_symmetry.space_group_name_H-M   'P 1'
#
loop_
_entity.id
_entity.type
_entity.pdbx_description
1 polymer ?
#
loop_
_entity_poly.entity_id
_entity_poly.type
_entity_poly.pdbx_seq_one_letter_code
_entity_poly.pdbx_strand_id
1 'polypeptide(L)'
;MIEIWEAKIEDEYTDELPMIIPIVIYHGKSNWNINATLGEMIKGYKSLPEDIQKHVPDYEYLLYDISRFTDEEIKGKVINKIAMTTIRDIFTKDTEGIIESVYKMIEYLVELEDKQSGIEYFETLMRYIFSARIDLTKEVANEIMNKIETTYPEGSEVVMTLAERFREEGMEEGEKKSMEKVVKKSIIKGLTTEDIMEITGLNKEEIEDIRKKMLS
;
A
#
# COMPACT_ATOMS: atom_id res chain seq x y z
N MET A 1 -1.76 -3.39 22.84
CA MET A 1 -2.36 -4.55 23.53
C MET A 1 -3.34 -4.11 24.60
N ILE A 2 -3.00 -3.15 25.47
CA ILE A 2 -3.92 -2.64 26.51
C ILE A 2 -5.25 -2.15 25.90
N GLU A 3 -5.21 -1.32 24.86
CA GLU A 3 -6.43 -0.83 24.17
C GLU A 3 -7.32 -1.96 23.65
N ILE A 4 -6.74 -3.10 23.23
CA ILE A 4 -7.51 -4.27 22.76
C ILE A 4 -8.25 -4.93 23.93
N TRP A 5 -7.58 -5.03 25.09
CA TRP A 5 -8.20 -5.57 26.30
C TRP A 5 -9.27 -4.64 26.86
N GLU A 6 -9.01 -3.33 26.90
CA GLU A 6 -9.99 -2.32 27.32
C GLU A 6 -11.26 -2.40 26.47
N ALA A 7 -11.12 -2.38 25.14
CA ALA A 7 -12.26 -2.51 24.24
C ALA A 7 -13.05 -3.82 24.48
N LYS A 8 -12.36 -4.94 24.74
CA LYS A 8 -13.02 -6.23 24.94
C LYS A 8 -13.80 -6.31 26.26
N ILE A 9 -13.22 -5.78 27.35
CA ILE A 9 -13.87 -5.73 28.66
C ILE A 9 -15.14 -4.88 28.58
N GLU A 10 -15.07 -3.73 27.90
CA GLU A 10 -16.22 -2.83 27.72
C GLU A 10 -17.31 -3.45 26.84
N ASP A 11 -16.95 -4.06 25.71
CA ASP A 11 -17.91 -4.59 24.74
C ASP A 11 -18.58 -5.89 25.22
N GLU A 12 -17.86 -6.77 25.91
CA GLU A 12 -18.34 -8.10 26.30
C GLU A 12 -18.72 -8.23 27.78
N TYR A 13 -18.55 -7.17 28.57
CA TYR A 13 -18.78 -7.18 30.03
C TYR A 13 -18.12 -8.39 30.71
N THR A 14 -16.87 -8.66 30.32
CA THR A 14 -16.07 -9.78 30.82
C THR A 14 -14.94 -9.28 31.71
N ASP A 15 -14.69 -9.99 32.81
CA ASP A 15 -13.56 -9.76 33.70
C ASP A 15 -12.30 -10.56 33.27
N GLU A 16 -12.41 -11.34 32.18
CA GLU A 16 -11.31 -12.16 31.66
C GLU A 16 -10.60 -11.47 30.49
N LEU A 17 -9.27 -11.43 30.55
CA LEU A 17 -8.44 -10.91 29.47
C LEU A 17 -8.36 -11.92 28.32
N PRO A 18 -8.75 -11.57 27.09
CA PRO A 18 -8.61 -12.47 25.96
C PRO A 18 -7.14 -12.72 25.63
N MET A 19 -6.85 -13.93 25.14
CA MET A 19 -5.54 -14.26 24.59
C MET A 19 -5.25 -13.39 23.36
N ILE A 20 -4.07 -12.78 23.30
CA ILE A 20 -3.58 -12.04 22.13
C ILE A 20 -2.42 -12.83 21.52
N ILE A 21 -2.52 -13.15 20.23
CA ILE A 21 -1.44 -13.71 19.42
C ILE A 21 -1.01 -12.64 18.41
N PRO A 22 0.12 -11.94 18.63
CA PRO A 22 0.58 -10.94 17.69
C PRO A 22 1.16 -11.62 16.44
N ILE A 23 0.65 -11.24 15.28
CA ILE A 23 1.09 -11.76 13.97
C ILE A 23 1.59 -10.58 13.13
N VAL A 24 2.78 -10.72 12.56
CA VAL A 24 3.34 -9.79 11.60
C VAL A 24 3.37 -10.46 10.24
N ILE A 25 2.67 -9.87 9.28
CA ILE A 25 2.72 -10.27 7.87
C ILE A 25 3.60 -9.26 7.15
N TYR A 26 4.74 -9.73 6.63
CA TYR A 26 5.70 -8.89 5.93
C TYR A 26 5.79 -9.29 4.46
N HIS A 27 5.84 -8.30 3.57
CA HIS A 27 5.92 -8.50 2.13
C HIS A 27 6.79 -7.43 1.45
N GLY A 28 7.76 -6.85 2.16
CA GLY A 28 8.60 -5.78 1.63
C GLY A 28 9.75 -6.28 0.76
N LYS A 29 10.50 -5.33 0.18
CA LYS A 29 11.63 -5.60 -0.71
C LYS A 29 12.90 -6.08 0.01
N SER A 30 13.07 -5.71 1.28
CA SER A 30 14.25 -6.05 2.07
C SER A 30 13.95 -7.23 2.98
N ASN A 31 14.98 -7.88 3.52
CA ASN A 31 14.72 -8.89 4.55
C ASN A 31 14.16 -8.23 5.82
N TRP A 32 13.17 -8.88 6.43
CA TRP A 32 12.75 -8.50 7.77
C TRP A 32 13.92 -8.68 8.75
N ASN A 33 14.30 -7.61 9.43
CA ASN A 33 15.48 -7.56 10.31
C ASN A 33 15.16 -7.06 11.73
N ILE A 34 13.88 -7.08 12.09
CA ILE A 34 13.41 -6.69 13.42
C ILE A 34 13.33 -7.96 14.29
N ASN A 35 13.81 -7.86 15.53
CA ASN A 35 13.81 -8.98 16.49
C ASN A 35 12.37 -9.46 16.78
N ALA A 36 12.19 -10.73 17.13
CA ALA A 36 10.87 -11.35 17.28
C ALA A 36 10.15 -11.01 18.59
N THR A 37 10.89 -10.53 19.60
CA THR A 37 10.32 -10.18 20.91
C THR A 37 10.43 -8.68 21.20
N LEU A 38 9.48 -8.15 21.96
CA LEU A 38 9.48 -6.72 22.33
C LEU A 38 10.74 -6.35 23.14
N GLY A 39 11.15 -7.20 24.07
CA GLY A 39 12.34 -6.99 24.90
C GLY A 39 13.59 -6.80 24.05
N GLU A 40 13.79 -7.62 23.02
CA GLU A 40 14.93 -7.48 22.10
C GLU A 40 14.91 -6.22 21.25
N MET A 41 13.77 -5.51 21.14
CA MET A 41 13.69 -4.18 20.52
C MET A 41 14.08 -3.05 21.48
N ILE A 42 14.04 -3.29 22.81
CA ILE A 42 14.39 -2.30 23.82
C ILE A 42 15.92 -2.23 23.95
N LYS A 43 16.47 -1.04 23.70
CA LYS A 43 17.91 -0.81 23.80
C LYS A 43 18.43 -1.16 25.19
N GLY A 44 19.38 -2.10 25.26
CA GLY A 44 20.01 -2.51 26.51
C GLY A 44 19.23 -3.55 27.31
N TYR A 45 18.13 -4.11 26.78
CA TYR A 45 17.31 -5.13 27.47
C TYR A 45 18.14 -6.31 27.98
N LYS A 46 19.00 -6.89 27.12
CA LYS A 46 19.91 -8.00 27.48
C LYS A 46 20.94 -7.63 28.56
N SER A 47 21.12 -6.35 28.86
CA SER A 47 22.03 -5.85 29.90
C SER A 47 21.31 -5.53 31.21
N LEU A 48 19.98 -5.60 31.24
CA LEU A 48 19.22 -5.42 32.47
C LEU A 48 19.41 -6.62 33.39
N PRO A 49 19.46 -6.42 34.72
CA PRO A 49 19.35 -7.50 35.69
C PRO A 49 18.09 -8.36 35.48
N GLU A 50 18.15 -9.67 35.70
CA GLU A 50 17.01 -10.59 35.49
C GLU A 50 15.79 -10.19 36.33
N ASP A 51 16.01 -9.68 37.54
CA ASP A 51 14.95 -9.19 38.41
C ASP A 51 14.28 -7.92 37.91
N ILE A 52 14.89 -7.20 36.97
CA ILE A 52 14.29 -6.07 36.25
C ILE A 52 13.62 -6.56 34.96
N GLN A 53 14.23 -7.51 34.23
CA GLN A 53 13.65 -8.06 33.00
C GLN A 53 12.24 -8.61 33.22
N LYS A 54 11.96 -9.25 34.37
CA LYS A 54 10.62 -9.77 34.72
C LYS A 54 9.51 -8.72 34.79
N HIS A 55 9.85 -7.43 34.85
CA HIS A 55 8.90 -6.31 34.89
C HIS A 55 8.71 -5.64 33.51
N VAL A 56 9.45 -6.07 32.49
CA VAL A 56 9.34 -5.57 31.13
C VAL A 56 8.44 -6.53 30.34
N PRO A 57 7.37 -6.04 29.69
CA PRO A 57 6.59 -6.88 28.77
C PRO A 57 7.48 -7.36 27.60
N ASP A 58 7.55 -8.68 27.41
CA ASP A 58 8.41 -9.30 26.39
C ASP A 58 7.62 -10.38 25.62
N TYR A 59 6.61 -9.95 24.88
CA TYR A 59 5.86 -10.85 24.00
C TYR A 59 6.63 -11.14 22.71
N GLU A 60 6.44 -12.34 22.18
CA GLU A 60 6.94 -12.79 20.88
C GLU A 60 5.81 -12.71 19.85
N TYR A 61 6.11 -12.17 18.66
CA TYR A 61 5.18 -12.21 17.53
C TYR A 61 5.54 -13.29 16.51
N LEU A 62 4.51 -13.81 15.86
CA LEU A 62 4.67 -14.74 14.74
C LEU A 62 4.95 -13.94 13.46
N LEU A 63 6.12 -14.17 12.86
CA LEU A 63 6.49 -13.55 11.59
C LEU A 63 6.14 -14.44 10.40
N TYR A 64 5.35 -13.90 9.47
CA TYR A 64 5.11 -14.45 8.15
C TYR A 64 5.72 -13.53 7.10
N ASP A 65 6.97 -13.81 6.72
CA ASP A 65 7.66 -13.11 5.66
C ASP A 65 7.28 -13.70 4.29
N ILE A 66 6.18 -13.19 3.73
CA ILE A 66 5.63 -13.63 2.44
C ILE A 66 6.65 -13.46 1.31
N SER A 67 7.54 -12.47 1.39
CA SER A 67 8.56 -12.21 0.35
C SER A 67 9.47 -13.41 0.08
N ARG A 68 9.54 -14.36 1.04
CA ARG A 68 10.39 -15.55 0.99
C ARG A 68 9.65 -16.83 0.62
N PHE A 69 8.32 -16.76 0.47
CA PHE A 69 7.50 -17.94 0.24
C PHE A 69 7.61 -18.40 -1.21
N THR A 70 7.79 -19.70 -1.42
CA THR A 70 7.61 -20.31 -2.75
C THR A 70 6.14 -20.37 -3.14
N ASP A 71 5.85 -20.62 -4.42
CA ASP A 71 4.47 -20.76 -4.90
C ASP A 71 3.72 -21.90 -4.19
N GLU A 72 4.42 -22.97 -3.80
CA GLU A 72 3.86 -24.12 -3.08
C GLU A 72 3.56 -23.85 -1.60
N GLU A 73 4.29 -22.90 -1.00
CA GLU A 73 4.08 -22.48 0.40
C GLU A 73 2.85 -21.58 0.54
N ILE A 74 2.47 -20.86 -0.53
CA ILE A 74 1.23 -20.07 -0.58
C ILE A 74 0.03 -21.00 -0.76
N LYS A 75 -0.65 -21.29 0.36
CA LYS A 75 -1.81 -22.19 0.43
C LYS A 75 -3.12 -21.43 0.63
N GLY A 76 -4.24 -22.12 0.39
CA GLY A 76 -5.58 -21.60 0.63
C GLY A 76 -6.46 -21.63 -0.62
N LYS A 77 -7.60 -20.94 -0.52
CA LYS A 77 -8.53 -20.74 -1.65
C LYS A 77 -7.87 -19.93 -2.75
N VAL A 78 -8.40 -20.05 -3.97
CA VAL A 78 -7.89 -19.41 -5.19
C VAL A 78 -7.63 -17.92 -4.98
N ILE A 79 -8.60 -17.16 -4.47
CA ILE A 79 -8.47 -15.71 -4.21
C ILE A 79 -7.30 -15.40 -3.26
N ASN A 80 -7.13 -16.18 -2.19
CA ASN A 80 -6.04 -15.97 -1.24
C ASN A 80 -4.68 -16.23 -1.89
N LYS A 81 -4.59 -17.28 -2.73
CA LYS A 81 -3.36 -17.57 -3.47
C LYS A 81 -3.01 -16.42 -4.41
N ILE A 82 -3.99 -15.92 -5.17
CA ILE A 82 -3.81 -14.76 -6.04
C ILE A 82 -3.30 -13.57 -5.22
N ALA A 83 -4.03 -13.15 -4.18
CA ALA A 83 -3.71 -11.95 -3.42
C ALA A 83 -2.31 -12.03 -2.78
N MET A 84 -1.98 -13.15 -2.15
CA MET A 84 -0.66 -13.34 -1.51
C MET A 84 0.47 -13.40 -2.54
N THR A 85 0.25 -14.04 -3.69
CA THR A 85 1.23 -14.08 -4.79
C THR A 85 1.45 -12.69 -5.36
N THR A 86 0.39 -11.91 -5.59
CA THR A 86 0.49 -10.53 -6.08
C THR A 86 1.26 -9.64 -5.11
N ILE A 87 0.92 -9.69 -3.82
CA ILE A 87 1.56 -8.88 -2.78
C ILE A 87 3.03 -9.29 -2.57
N ARG A 88 3.38 -10.57 -2.74
CA ARG A 88 4.77 -11.03 -2.76
C ARG A 88 5.52 -10.47 -3.97
N ASP A 89 4.99 -10.74 -5.16
CA ASP A 89 5.69 -10.57 -6.42
C ASP A 89 5.98 -9.10 -6.70
N ILE A 90 5.09 -8.19 -6.27
CA ILE A 90 5.26 -6.75 -6.46
C ILE A 90 6.59 -6.20 -5.92
N PHE A 91 7.13 -6.81 -4.86
CA PHE A 91 8.39 -6.40 -4.24
C PHE A 91 9.57 -7.33 -4.57
N THR A 92 9.31 -8.53 -5.11
CA THR A 92 10.35 -9.54 -5.38
C THR A 92 10.67 -9.73 -6.87
N LYS A 93 9.76 -9.33 -7.78
CA LYS A 93 9.92 -9.49 -9.24
C LYS A 93 10.11 -8.17 -9.97
N ASP A 94 10.75 -8.25 -11.13
CA ASP A 94 10.84 -7.17 -12.11
C ASP A 94 9.54 -7.04 -12.92
N THR A 95 9.49 -6.09 -13.85
CA THR A 95 8.28 -5.80 -14.64
C THR A 95 7.76 -7.01 -15.41
N GLU A 96 8.64 -7.77 -16.06
CA GLU A 96 8.24 -8.98 -16.81
C GLU A 96 7.66 -10.04 -15.89
N GLY A 97 8.28 -10.26 -14.73
CA GLY A 97 7.75 -11.18 -13.73
C GLY A 97 6.39 -10.76 -13.13
N ILE A 98 6.11 -9.45 -13.03
CA ILE A 98 4.77 -8.95 -12.63
C ILE A 98 3.74 -9.22 -13.71
N ILE A 99 4.09 -8.96 -14.97
CA ILE A 99 3.23 -9.23 -16.12
C ILE A 99 2.84 -10.72 -16.15
N GLU A 100 3.79 -11.62 -15.93
CA GLU A 100 3.50 -13.06 -15.78
C GLU A 100 2.56 -13.37 -14.61
N SER A 101 2.75 -12.72 -13.47
CA SER A 101 1.88 -12.90 -12.30
C SER A 101 0.46 -12.40 -12.54
N VAL A 102 0.29 -11.32 -13.31
CA VAL A 102 -1.04 -10.85 -13.75
C VAL A 102 -1.71 -11.88 -14.65
N TYR A 103 -0.98 -12.54 -15.54
CA TYR A 103 -1.56 -13.58 -16.39
C TYR A 103 -1.97 -14.83 -15.59
N LYS A 104 -1.12 -15.29 -14.66
CA LYS A 104 -1.49 -16.37 -13.74
C LYS A 104 -2.73 -16.02 -12.91
N MET A 105 -2.82 -14.78 -12.43
CA MET A 105 -4.00 -14.29 -11.72
C MET A 105 -5.27 -14.43 -12.58
N ILE A 106 -5.21 -14.05 -13.86
CA ILE A 106 -6.36 -14.13 -14.75
C ILE A 106 -6.78 -15.57 -15.01
N GLU A 107 -5.83 -16.49 -15.23
CA GLU A 107 -6.12 -17.92 -15.36
C GLU A 107 -6.95 -18.43 -14.18
N TYR A 108 -6.58 -18.04 -12.95
CA TYR A 108 -7.32 -18.41 -11.75
C TYR A 108 -8.67 -17.71 -11.59
N LEU A 109 -8.80 -16.45 -12.02
CA LEU A 109 -10.05 -15.69 -11.91
C LEU A 109 -11.11 -16.17 -12.91
N VAL A 110 -10.70 -16.63 -14.09
CA VAL A 110 -11.61 -17.21 -15.09
C VAL A 110 -12.27 -18.49 -14.58
N GLU A 111 -11.60 -19.23 -13.68
CA GLU A 111 -12.12 -20.44 -13.06
C GLU A 111 -13.08 -20.18 -11.87
N LEU A 112 -13.28 -18.92 -11.45
CA LEU A 112 -14.20 -18.60 -10.37
C LEU A 112 -15.67 -18.72 -10.83
N GLU A 113 -16.50 -19.37 -10.01
CA GLU A 113 -17.94 -19.50 -10.26
C GLU A 113 -18.67 -18.14 -10.22
N ASP A 114 -18.27 -17.25 -9.30
CA ASP A 114 -18.82 -15.90 -9.17
C ASP A 114 -17.96 -14.88 -9.93
N LYS A 115 -18.36 -14.62 -11.18
CA LYS A 115 -17.67 -13.67 -12.07
C LYS A 115 -17.70 -12.22 -11.57
N GLN A 116 -18.77 -11.81 -10.87
CA GLN A 116 -18.88 -10.44 -10.36
C GLN A 116 -17.87 -10.21 -9.23
N SER A 117 -17.73 -11.19 -8.33
CA SER A 117 -16.67 -11.12 -7.32
C SER A 117 -15.27 -11.11 -7.96
N GLY A 118 -15.07 -11.91 -9.01
CA GLY A 118 -13.78 -12.02 -9.71
C GLY A 118 -13.29 -10.70 -10.30
N ILE A 119 -14.18 -9.93 -10.93
CA ILE A 119 -13.80 -8.64 -11.55
C ILE A 119 -13.47 -7.57 -10.51
N GLU A 120 -14.18 -7.54 -9.37
CA GLU A 120 -13.91 -6.61 -8.27
C GLU A 120 -12.55 -6.90 -7.59
N TYR A 121 -12.20 -8.19 -7.45
CA TYR A 121 -10.87 -8.61 -6.99
C TYR A 121 -9.80 -8.21 -8.00
N PHE A 122 -10.03 -8.43 -9.29
CA PHE A 122 -9.10 -8.05 -10.34
C PHE A 122 -8.83 -6.54 -10.33
N GLU A 123 -9.87 -5.70 -10.30
CA GLU A 123 -9.71 -4.25 -10.22
C GLU A 123 -8.89 -3.84 -9.00
N THR A 124 -9.18 -4.45 -7.84
CA THR A 124 -8.46 -4.15 -6.60
C THR A 124 -6.99 -4.49 -6.68
N LEU A 125 -6.64 -5.64 -7.25
CA LEU A 125 -5.26 -6.05 -7.42
C LEU A 125 -4.54 -5.22 -8.47
N MET A 126 -5.18 -4.88 -9.60
CA MET A 126 -4.59 -4.02 -10.62
C MET A 126 -4.34 -2.60 -10.08
N ARG A 127 -5.29 -2.03 -9.34
CA ARG A 127 -5.12 -0.73 -8.66
C ARG A 127 -3.92 -0.77 -7.72
N TYR A 128 -3.79 -1.83 -6.92
CA TYR A 128 -2.65 -2.02 -6.04
C TYR A 128 -1.33 -2.11 -6.83
N ILE A 129 -1.28 -2.96 -7.87
CA ILE A 129 -0.10 -3.17 -8.72
C ILE A 129 0.41 -1.84 -9.29
N PHE A 130 -0.46 -1.06 -9.95
CA PHE A 130 -0.08 0.23 -10.53
C PHE A 130 0.27 1.28 -9.47
N SER A 131 -0.37 1.25 -8.29
CA SER A 131 -0.07 2.20 -7.21
C SER A 131 1.31 1.98 -6.56
N ALA A 132 1.75 0.71 -6.46
CA ALA A 132 2.97 0.35 -5.77
C ALA A 132 4.21 0.27 -6.68
N ARG A 133 4.04 0.30 -8.00
CA ARG A 133 5.13 0.19 -8.98
C ARG A 133 5.12 1.31 -10.02
N ILE A 134 5.99 2.29 -9.81
CA ILE A 134 6.13 3.48 -10.69
C ILE A 134 6.73 3.15 -12.07
N ASP A 135 7.38 1.99 -12.20
CA ASP A 135 7.97 1.48 -13.43
C ASP A 135 6.97 0.77 -14.35
N LEU A 136 5.71 0.62 -13.92
CA LEU A 136 4.62 0.12 -14.77
C LEU A 136 4.05 1.27 -15.59
N THR A 137 4.60 1.44 -16.79
CA THR A 137 4.22 2.52 -17.69
C THR A 137 2.93 2.24 -18.45
N LYS A 138 2.48 3.22 -19.24
CA LYS A 138 1.34 3.08 -20.16
C LYS A 138 1.55 1.93 -21.15
N GLU A 139 2.78 1.73 -21.62
CA GLU A 139 3.13 0.66 -22.54
C GLU A 139 2.88 -0.72 -21.92
N VAL A 140 3.26 -0.88 -20.64
CA VAL A 140 3.00 -2.11 -19.88
C VAL A 140 1.50 -2.34 -19.66
N ALA A 141 0.75 -1.28 -19.32
CA ALA A 141 -0.69 -1.38 -19.19
C ALA A 141 -1.35 -1.81 -20.52
N ASN A 142 -0.90 -1.27 -21.66
CA ASN A 142 -1.37 -1.67 -22.99
C ASN A 142 -1.01 -3.11 -23.33
N GLU A 143 0.17 -3.57 -22.96
CA GLU A 143 0.58 -4.97 -23.15
C GLU A 143 -0.35 -5.92 -22.39
N ILE A 144 -0.62 -5.61 -21.11
CA ILE A 144 -1.55 -6.39 -20.28
C ILE A 144 -2.94 -6.39 -20.92
N MET A 145 -3.47 -5.23 -21.29
CA MET A 145 -4.79 -5.11 -21.95
C MET A 145 -4.88 -5.98 -23.21
N ASN A 146 -3.95 -5.81 -24.15
CA ASN A 146 -3.97 -6.52 -25.43
C ASN A 146 -3.89 -8.03 -25.24
N LYS A 147 -3.13 -8.50 -24.25
CA LYS A 147 -2.98 -9.95 -24.02
C LYS A 147 -4.23 -10.57 -23.41
N ILE A 148 -4.97 -9.81 -22.61
CA ILE A 148 -6.11 -10.33 -21.84
C ILE A 148 -7.45 -10.05 -22.51
N GLU A 149 -7.49 -9.19 -23.52
CA GLU A 149 -8.70 -8.78 -24.25
C GLU A 149 -9.58 -9.96 -24.71
N THR A 150 -8.97 -11.06 -25.15
CA THR A 150 -9.74 -12.24 -25.60
C THR A 150 -10.11 -13.20 -24.47
N THR A 151 -9.24 -13.38 -23.48
CA THR A 151 -9.41 -14.39 -22.42
C THR A 151 -10.19 -13.86 -21.22
N TYR A 152 -10.11 -12.55 -20.97
CA TYR A 152 -10.76 -11.87 -19.86
C TYR A 152 -11.17 -10.44 -20.28
N PRO A 153 -12.14 -10.30 -21.20
CA PRO A 153 -12.53 -9.01 -21.78
C PRO A 153 -12.92 -7.95 -20.74
N GLU A 154 -13.66 -8.35 -19.71
CA GLU A 154 -14.09 -7.48 -18.62
C GLU A 154 -12.89 -6.91 -17.85
N GLY A 155 -11.84 -7.71 -17.67
CA GLY A 155 -10.59 -7.24 -17.07
C GLY A 155 -9.82 -6.25 -17.96
N SER A 156 -9.90 -6.41 -19.29
CA SER A 156 -9.30 -5.43 -20.22
C SER A 156 -9.93 -4.05 -20.05
N GLU A 157 -11.27 -3.99 -19.96
CA GLU A 157 -12.00 -2.75 -19.68
C GLU A 157 -11.57 -2.13 -18.35
N VAL A 158 -11.41 -2.94 -17.30
CA VAL A 158 -10.92 -2.47 -15.99
C VAL A 158 -9.53 -1.85 -16.09
N VAL A 159 -8.58 -2.49 -16.78
CA VAL A 159 -7.22 -1.92 -16.93
C VAL A 159 -7.27 -0.60 -17.71
N MET A 160 -8.12 -0.50 -18.74
CA MET A 160 -8.33 0.72 -19.50
C MET A 160 -8.85 1.86 -18.62
N THR A 161 -9.91 1.62 -17.85
CA THR A 161 -10.49 2.61 -16.93
C THR A 161 -9.49 3.05 -15.87
N LEU A 162 -8.71 2.12 -15.29
CA LEU A 162 -7.65 2.47 -14.34
C LEU A 162 -6.57 3.35 -14.99
N ALA A 163 -6.17 3.03 -16.23
CA ALA A 163 -5.16 3.80 -16.96
C ALA A 163 -5.65 5.21 -17.33
N GLU A 164 -6.95 5.39 -17.61
CA GLU A 164 -7.58 6.70 -17.81
C GLU A 164 -7.60 7.50 -16.50
N ARG A 165 -8.08 6.90 -15.42
CA ARG A 165 -8.13 7.55 -14.11
C ARG A 165 -6.76 8.01 -13.63
N PHE A 166 -5.73 7.17 -13.73
CA PHE A 166 -4.37 7.56 -13.33
C PHE A 166 -3.77 8.65 -14.22
N ARG A 167 -4.20 8.75 -15.49
CA ARG A 167 -3.78 9.84 -16.37
C ARG A 167 -4.40 11.17 -15.95
N GLU A 168 -5.69 11.16 -15.61
CA GLU A 168 -6.40 12.34 -15.10
C GLU A 168 -5.81 12.80 -13.76
N GLU A 169 -5.68 11.88 -12.79
CA GLU A 169 -5.04 12.16 -11.49
C GLU A 169 -3.61 12.71 -11.66
N GLY A 170 -2.84 12.15 -12.60
CA GLY A 170 -1.49 12.62 -12.91
C GLY A 170 -1.46 14.02 -13.51
N MET A 171 -2.45 14.38 -14.34
CA MET A 171 -2.57 15.72 -14.92
C MET A 171 -2.95 16.74 -13.85
N GLU A 172 -3.96 16.45 -13.03
CA GLU A 172 -4.41 17.32 -11.93
C GLU A 172 -3.28 17.57 -10.92
N GLU A 173 -2.57 16.52 -10.51
CA GLU A 173 -1.44 16.65 -9.57
C GLU A 173 -0.27 17.42 -10.21
N GLY A 174 -0.07 17.29 -11.53
CA GLY A 174 0.91 18.06 -12.28
C GLY A 174 0.60 19.56 -12.31
N GLU A 175 -0.66 19.92 -12.58
CA GLU A 175 -1.14 21.30 -12.56
C GLU A 175 -1.01 21.90 -11.16
N LYS A 176 -1.45 21.17 -10.13
CA LYS A 176 -1.32 21.58 -8.72
C LYS A 176 0.14 21.83 -8.33
N LYS A 177 1.05 20.90 -8.65
CA LYS A 177 2.50 21.06 -8.37
C LYS A 177 3.11 22.24 -9.12
N SER A 178 2.71 22.45 -10.38
CA SER A 178 3.14 23.60 -11.17
C SER A 178 2.69 24.90 -10.53
N MET A 179 1.42 24.97 -10.13
CA MET A 179 0.84 26.13 -9.47
C MET A 179 1.51 26.43 -8.13
N GLU A 180 1.69 25.40 -7.27
CA GLU A 180 2.42 25.55 -6.01
C GLU A 180 3.85 26.09 -6.25
N LYS A 181 4.53 25.66 -7.31
CA LYS A 181 5.87 26.14 -7.66
C LYS A 181 5.86 27.61 -8.10
N VAL A 182 4.84 28.06 -8.83
CA VAL A 182 4.66 29.47 -9.21
C VAL A 182 4.43 30.32 -7.97
N VAL A 183 3.54 29.91 -7.07
CA VAL A 183 3.26 30.61 -5.81
C VAL A 183 4.53 30.71 -4.96
N LYS A 184 5.22 29.58 -4.70
CA LYS A 184 6.46 29.54 -3.91
C LYS A 184 7.53 30.49 -4.48
N LYS A 185 7.74 30.49 -5.79
CA LYS A 185 8.71 31.38 -6.45
C LYS A 185 8.31 32.86 -6.35
N SER A 186 7.02 33.16 -6.43
CA SER A 186 6.51 34.52 -6.34
C SER A 186 6.66 35.08 -4.92
N ILE A 187 6.38 34.26 -3.90
CA ILE A 187 6.64 34.60 -2.49
C ILE A 187 8.13 34.87 -2.26
N ILE A 188 9.03 34.01 -2.75
CA ILE A 188 10.49 34.18 -2.62
C ILE A 188 10.96 35.49 -3.30
N LYS A 189 10.33 35.88 -4.41
CA LYS A 189 10.62 37.14 -5.12
C LYS A 189 10.01 38.37 -4.44
N GLY A 190 9.27 38.21 -3.35
CA GLY A 190 8.68 39.32 -2.60
C GLY A 190 7.44 39.92 -3.24
N LEU A 191 6.74 39.19 -4.12
CA LEU A 191 5.46 39.65 -4.68
C LEU A 191 4.40 39.73 -3.57
N THR A 192 3.48 40.69 -3.68
CA THR A 192 2.36 40.81 -2.73
C THR A 192 1.37 39.66 -2.91
N THR A 193 0.54 39.40 -1.89
CA THR A 193 -0.51 38.38 -2.03
C THR A 193 -1.46 38.74 -3.16
N GLU A 194 -1.78 40.02 -3.33
CA GLU A 194 -2.61 40.53 -4.42
C GLU A 194 -2.00 40.24 -5.80
N ASP A 195 -0.70 40.49 -6.01
CA ASP A 195 -0.01 40.17 -7.27
C ASP A 195 -0.05 38.66 -7.57
N ILE A 196 0.12 37.83 -6.53
CA ILE A 196 0.10 36.36 -6.68
C ILE A 196 -1.31 35.89 -7.05
N MET A 197 -2.36 36.46 -6.44
CA MET A 197 -3.74 36.16 -6.81
C MET A 197 -4.01 36.52 -8.28
N GLU A 198 -3.51 37.66 -8.76
CA GLU A 198 -3.65 38.06 -10.17
C GLU A 198 -2.92 37.11 -11.13
N ILE A 199 -1.71 36.67 -10.78
CA ILE A 199 -0.89 35.77 -11.61
C ILE A 199 -1.48 34.35 -11.68
N THR A 200 -2.01 33.86 -10.56
CA THR A 200 -2.33 32.44 -10.37
C THR A 200 -3.83 32.15 -10.42
N GLY A 201 -4.68 33.16 -10.23
CA GLY A 201 -6.12 33.00 -10.05
C GLY A 201 -6.52 32.37 -8.71
N LEU A 202 -5.56 32.05 -7.84
CA LEU A 202 -5.84 31.49 -6.51
C LEU A 202 -6.40 32.55 -5.57
N ASN A 203 -7.17 32.10 -4.59
CA ASN A 203 -7.63 32.95 -3.51
C ASN A 203 -6.56 33.08 -2.41
N LYS A 204 -6.79 34.00 -1.47
CA LYS A 204 -5.87 34.29 -0.39
C LYS A 204 -5.61 33.08 0.52
N GLU A 205 -6.62 32.28 0.82
CA GLU A 205 -6.51 31.12 1.72
C GLU A 205 -5.58 30.05 1.11
N GLU A 206 -5.73 29.76 -0.18
CA GLU A 206 -4.89 28.81 -0.92
C GLU A 206 -3.41 29.24 -0.91
N ILE A 207 -3.14 30.54 -1.08
CA ILE A 207 -1.78 31.10 -1.02
C ILE A 207 -1.19 30.99 0.39
N GLU A 208 -1.98 31.27 1.43
CA GLU A 208 -1.51 31.16 2.82
C GLU A 208 -1.22 29.70 3.22
N ASP A 209 -1.99 28.73 2.73
CA ASP A 209 -1.70 27.32 2.98
C ASP A 209 -0.40 26.87 2.33
N ILE A 210 -0.13 27.31 1.10
CA ILE A 210 1.17 27.08 0.45
C ILE A 210 2.29 27.75 1.25
N ARG A 211 2.06 28.95 1.81
CA ARG A 211 3.04 29.67 2.65
C ARG A 211 3.33 28.91 3.95
N LYS A 212 2.32 28.35 4.62
CA LYS A 212 2.52 27.51 5.82
C LYS A 212 3.37 26.29 5.53
N LYS A 213 3.12 25.61 4.40
CA LYS A 213 3.92 24.46 3.94
C LYS A 213 5.39 24.80 3.64
N MET A 214 5.74 26.08 3.44
CA MET A 214 7.14 26.50 3.27
C MET A 214 7.87 26.69 4.62
N LEU A 215 7.13 26.82 5.72
CA LEU A 215 7.66 27.08 7.07
C LEU A 215 7.73 25.81 7.94
N SER A 216 7.06 24.74 7.51
CA SER A 216 7.13 23.38 8.09
C SER A 216 8.30 22.58 7.53
#